data_AF-A0A6C0DZ04-F1
#
_entry.id   AF-A0A6C0DZ04-F1
#
_cell.length_a   1.000
_cell.length_b   1.000
_cell.length_c   1.000
_cell.angle_alpha   90.00
_cell.angle_beta   90.00
_cell.angle_gamma   90.00
#
_symmetry.space_group_name_H-M   'P 1'
#
loop_
_entity.id
_entity.type
_entity.pdbx_description
1 polymer ?
#
loop_
_entity_poly.entity_id
_entity_poly.type
_entity_poly.pdbx_seq_one_letter_code
_entity_poly.pdbx_strand_id
1 'polypeptide(L)'
;MSDTSFTKKLTASSIAGLTFVLVSLPEVYLQTNKLTNTFTSNCPTPEGKFLHFALFFAIEFFIMKMMVRYNYMGMGDKSDGLIAKYALCGAMLFFILSSTDAYRMTAKLGLGLADENGCPNVKGVIVHALVFIVLLLLKMQYLPKDQ
;
A
#
# COMPACT_ATOMS: atom_id res chain seq x y z
N MET A 1 4.74 -24.49 16.88
CA MET A 1 3.46 -23.76 17.08
C MET A 1 3.50 -22.28 16.63
N SER A 2 4.57 -21.81 15.96
CA SER A 2 4.76 -20.42 15.50
C SER A 2 4.28 -20.16 14.06
N ASP A 3 4.27 -21.19 13.21
CA ASP A 3 4.12 -21.02 11.75
C ASP A 3 2.75 -20.52 11.30
N THR A 4 1.67 -20.94 11.96
CA THR A 4 0.31 -20.54 11.54
C THR A 4 0.01 -19.05 11.82
N SER A 5 0.67 -18.44 12.81
CA SER A 5 0.55 -17.01 13.10
C SER A 5 1.31 -16.17 12.08
N PHE A 6 2.55 -16.57 11.78
CA PHE A 6 3.37 -15.88 10.79
C PHE A 6 2.76 -15.97 9.39
N THR A 7 2.32 -17.16 8.95
CA THR A 7 1.69 -17.34 7.64
C THR A 7 0.45 -16.46 7.48
N LYS A 8 -0.41 -16.34 8.51
CA LYS A 8 -1.58 -15.44 8.46
C LYS A 8 -1.18 -13.97 8.27
N LYS A 9 -0.19 -13.49 9.04
CA LYS A 9 0.31 -12.11 8.93
C LYS A 9 0.95 -11.85 7.57
N LEU A 10 1.70 -12.83 7.05
CA LEU A 10 2.28 -12.78 5.72
C LEU A 10 1.21 -12.72 4.65
N THR A 11 0.18 -13.57 4.71
CA THR A 11 -0.94 -13.52 3.75
C THR A 11 -1.64 -12.16 3.79
N ALA A 12 -1.94 -11.62 4.98
CA ALA A 12 -2.57 -10.31 5.11
C ALA A 12 -1.70 -9.19 4.50
N SER A 13 -0.41 -9.19 4.81
CA SER A 13 0.54 -8.20 4.31
C SER A 13 0.74 -8.31 2.80
N SER A 14 0.79 -9.53 2.26
CA SER A 14 0.89 -9.79 0.82
C SER A 14 -0.34 -9.33 0.05
N ILE A 15 -1.55 -9.51 0.60
CA ILE A 15 -2.77 -8.99 -0.03
C ILE A 15 -2.71 -7.45 -0.11
N ALA A 16 -2.34 -6.79 0.98
CA ALA A 16 -2.17 -5.34 0.98
C ALA A 16 -1.04 -4.87 0.05
N GLY A 17 0.04 -5.64 -0.06
CA GLY A 17 1.11 -5.41 -1.02
C GLY A 17 0.67 -5.55 -2.47
N LEU A 18 -0.24 -6.49 -2.77
CA LEU A 18 -0.84 -6.61 -4.10
C LEU A 18 -1.71 -5.39 -4.41
N THR A 19 -2.52 -4.93 -3.45
CA THR A 19 -3.26 -3.66 -3.57
C THR A 19 -2.30 -2.49 -3.84
N PHE A 20 -1.15 -2.46 -3.14
CA PHE A 20 -0.13 -1.41 -3.34
C PHE A 20 0.36 -1.40 -4.78
N VAL A 21 0.70 -2.57 -5.34
CA VAL A 21 1.15 -2.69 -6.73
C VAL A 21 0.06 -2.20 -7.66
N LEU A 22 -1.17 -2.71 -7.53
CA LEU A 22 -2.28 -2.38 -8.42
C LEU A 22 -2.57 -0.88 -8.44
N VAL A 23 -2.60 -0.23 -7.27
CA VAL A 23 -2.89 1.21 -7.18
C VAL A 23 -1.70 2.04 -7.65
N SER A 24 -0.46 1.60 -7.41
CA SER A 24 0.75 2.36 -7.76
C SER A 24 1.23 2.18 -9.20
N LEU A 25 0.51 1.43 -10.04
CA LEU A 25 0.91 1.22 -11.43
C LEU A 25 0.90 2.54 -12.23
N PRO A 26 1.90 2.79 -13.09
CA PRO A 26 1.96 4.00 -13.93
C PRO A 26 0.70 4.24 -14.77
N GLU A 27 0.05 3.16 -15.21
CA GLU A 27 -1.21 3.19 -15.96
C GLU A 27 -2.37 3.75 -15.14
N VAL A 28 -2.42 3.47 -13.83
CA VAL A 28 -3.45 3.98 -12.92
C VAL A 28 -3.23 5.46 -12.64
N TYR A 29 -1.97 5.89 -12.51
CA TYR A 29 -1.62 7.31 -12.45
C TYR A 29 -2.01 8.06 -13.72
N LEU A 30 -1.80 7.48 -14.92
CA LEU A 30 -2.25 8.09 -16.18
C LEU A 30 -3.77 8.34 -16.19
N GLN A 31 -4.57 7.39 -15.73
CA GLN A 31 -6.03 7.55 -15.67
C GLN A 31 -6.42 8.65 -14.67
N THR A 32 -5.75 8.67 -13.51
CA THR A 32 -6.04 9.61 -12.43
C THR A 32 -5.64 11.04 -12.78
N ASN A 33 -4.49 11.21 -13.45
CA ASN A 33 -3.98 12.50 -13.92
C ASN A 33 -4.89 13.09 -15.00
N LYS A 34 -5.47 12.26 -15.89
CA LYS A 34 -6.52 12.70 -16.83
C LYS A 34 -7.76 13.23 -16.13
N LEU A 35 -8.20 12.56 -15.06
CA LEU A 35 -9.38 12.96 -14.29
C LEU A 35 -9.19 14.28 -13.53
N THR A 36 -7.96 14.55 -13.09
CA THR A 36 -7.61 15.74 -12.30
C THR A 36 -7.21 16.96 -13.15
N ASN A 37 -7.33 16.86 -14.50
CA ASN A 37 -6.88 17.88 -15.47
C ASN A 37 -5.39 18.24 -15.37
N THR A 38 -4.60 17.44 -14.66
CA THR A 38 -3.15 17.60 -14.58
C THR A 38 -2.55 16.83 -15.76
N PHE A 39 -2.27 17.52 -16.86
CA PHE A 39 -1.74 16.97 -18.13
C PHE A 39 -0.28 16.46 -18.04
N THR A 40 0.13 15.94 -16.89
CA THR A 40 1.53 15.59 -16.62
C THR A 40 1.68 14.12 -16.34
N SER A 41 2.09 13.37 -17.36
CA SER A 41 2.87 12.14 -17.28
C SER A 41 2.25 10.94 -16.50
N ASN A 42 2.91 9.80 -16.62
CA ASN A 42 2.66 8.54 -15.90
C ASN A 42 3.25 8.55 -14.47
N CYS A 43 3.32 9.73 -13.85
CA CYS A 43 4.03 9.98 -12.61
C CYS A 43 3.08 10.43 -11.48
N PRO A 44 3.38 10.11 -10.21
CA PRO A 44 2.57 10.56 -9.09
C PRO A 44 2.61 12.09 -8.93
N THR A 45 1.46 12.74 -9.04
CA THR A 45 1.27 14.18 -8.79
C THR A 45 0.82 14.43 -7.34
N PRO A 46 1.03 15.62 -6.77
CA PRO A 46 0.54 15.93 -5.41
C PRO A 46 -0.96 15.66 -5.25
N GLU A 47 -1.77 16.10 -6.21
CA GLU A 47 -3.23 15.90 -6.22
C GLU A 47 -3.58 14.42 -6.42
N GLY A 48 -2.91 13.74 -7.36
CA GLY A 48 -3.11 12.32 -7.63
C GLY A 48 -2.78 11.42 -6.45
N LYS A 49 -1.76 11.76 -5.64
CA LYS A 49 -1.38 11.00 -4.43
C LYS A 49 -2.51 10.95 -3.39
N PHE A 50 -3.23 12.04 -3.18
CA PHE A 50 -4.38 12.03 -2.26
C PHE A 50 -5.51 11.16 -2.78
N LEU A 51 -5.77 11.17 -4.09
CA LEU A 51 -6.78 10.30 -4.68
C LEU A 51 -6.38 8.82 -4.57
N HIS A 52 -5.12 8.49 -4.84
CA HIS A 52 -4.58 7.13 -4.70
C HIS A 52 -4.57 6.66 -3.24
N PHE A 53 -4.27 7.55 -2.29
CA PHE A 53 -4.40 7.27 -0.86
C PHE A 53 -5.84 6.94 -0.48
N ALA A 54 -6.80 7.75 -0.92
CA ALA A 54 -8.22 7.51 -0.66
C ALA A 54 -8.70 6.20 -1.30
N LEU A 55 -8.26 5.93 -2.53
CA LEU A 55 -8.55 4.69 -3.26
C LEU A 55 -7.98 3.47 -2.54
N PHE A 56 -6.71 3.52 -2.16
CA PHE A 56 -6.04 2.45 -1.41
C PHE A 56 -6.74 2.21 -0.07
N PHE A 57 -7.06 3.29 0.68
CA PHE A 57 -7.80 3.20 1.92
C PHE A 57 -9.17 2.51 1.75
N ALA A 58 -9.93 2.92 0.72
CA ALA A 58 -11.25 2.34 0.45
C ALA A 58 -11.17 0.85 0.09
N ILE A 59 -10.21 0.47 -0.76
CA ILE A 59 -9.98 -0.93 -1.14
C ILE A 59 -9.57 -1.76 0.08
N GLU A 60 -8.59 -1.31 0.85
CA GLU A 60 -8.13 -2.03 2.04
C GLU A 60 -9.23 -2.16 3.11
N PHE A 61 -9.98 -1.09 3.35
CA PHE A 61 -11.10 -1.13 4.29
C PHE A 61 -12.16 -2.16 3.85
N PHE A 62 -12.48 -2.19 2.55
CA PHE A 62 -13.43 -3.15 2.00
C PHE A 62 -12.91 -4.59 2.08
N ILE A 63 -11.64 -4.82 1.73
CA ILE A 63 -10.99 -6.13 1.84
C ILE A 63 -11.01 -6.62 3.29
N MET A 64 -10.62 -5.78 4.25
CA MET A 64 -10.64 -6.15 5.67
C MET A 64 -12.07 -6.43 6.15
N LYS A 65 -13.07 -5.63 5.74
CA LYS A 65 -14.48 -5.92 6.05
C LYS A 65 -14.94 -7.26 5.49
N MET A 66 -14.58 -7.58 4.25
CA MET A 66 -14.87 -8.90 3.68
C MET A 66 -14.18 -10.01 4.47
N MET A 67 -12.91 -9.85 4.84
CA MET A 67 -12.18 -10.85 5.64
C MET A 67 -12.85 -11.11 6.98
N VAL A 68 -13.31 -10.05 7.68
CA VAL A 68 -14.06 -10.18 8.93
C VAL A 68 -15.39 -10.91 8.70
N ARG A 69 -16.15 -10.55 7.65
CA ARG A 69 -17.44 -11.18 7.32
C ARG A 69 -17.32 -12.68 7.03
N TYR A 70 -16.25 -13.09 6.35
CA TYR A 70 -15.99 -14.51 6.06
C TYR A 70 -15.25 -15.24 7.19
N ASN A 71 -15.03 -14.59 8.34
CA ASN A 71 -14.22 -15.08 9.45
C ASN A 71 -12.83 -15.58 9.01
N TYR A 72 -12.26 -14.92 8.00
CA TYR A 72 -10.95 -15.24 7.45
C TYR A 72 -9.85 -14.72 8.38
N MET A 73 -8.78 -15.50 8.55
CA MET A 73 -7.63 -15.20 9.42
C MET A 73 -7.93 -15.00 10.92
N GLY A 74 -9.13 -15.33 11.41
CA GLY A 74 -9.49 -15.16 12.82
C GLY A 74 -9.66 -13.68 13.23
N MET A 75 -10.12 -12.84 12.30
CA MET A 75 -10.49 -11.45 12.57
C MET A 75 -11.96 -11.27 13.02
N GLY A 76 -12.63 -12.34 13.46
CA GLY A 76 -13.99 -12.26 13.98
C GLY A 76 -14.13 -11.22 15.10
N ASP A 77 -15.25 -10.47 15.07
CA ASP A 77 -15.65 -9.46 16.07
C ASP A 77 -14.79 -8.20 16.21
N LYS A 78 -13.97 -7.85 15.21
CA LYS A 78 -13.35 -6.51 15.18
C LYS A 78 -14.36 -5.42 14.84
N SER A 79 -14.37 -4.33 15.61
CA SER A 79 -15.23 -3.17 15.34
C SER A 79 -14.81 -2.44 14.07
N ASP A 80 -15.79 -1.84 13.38
CA ASP A 80 -15.56 -1.07 12.15
C ASP A 80 -14.53 0.05 12.34
N GLY A 81 -14.52 0.70 13.50
CA GLY A 81 -13.55 1.75 13.82
C GLY A 81 -12.11 1.21 13.91
N LEU A 82 -11.92 0.01 14.45
CA LEU A 82 -10.59 -0.61 14.52
C LEU A 82 -10.10 -1.04 13.13
N ILE A 83 -11.01 -1.56 12.29
CA ILE A 83 -10.72 -1.88 10.89
C ILE A 83 -10.31 -0.61 10.12
N ALA A 84 -11.07 0.48 10.29
CA ALA A 84 -10.76 1.76 9.67
C ALA A 84 -9.40 2.30 10.13
N LYS A 85 -9.06 2.20 11.43
CA LYS A 85 -7.73 2.57 11.96
C LYS A 85 -6.61 1.78 11.26
N TYR A 86 -6.78 0.47 11.07
CA TYR A 86 -5.79 -0.35 10.40
C TYR A 86 -5.64 -0.03 8.92
N ALA A 87 -6.75 0.10 8.20
CA ALA A 87 -6.77 0.52 6.81
C ALA A 87 -6.11 1.90 6.64
N LEU A 88 -6.40 2.85 7.54
CA LEU A 88 -5.82 4.19 7.51
C LEU A 88 -4.30 4.16 7.75
N CYS A 89 -3.83 3.39 8.74
CA CYS A 89 -2.38 3.21 8.94
C CYS A 89 -1.71 2.60 7.70
N GLY A 90 -2.34 1.61 7.06
CA GLY A 90 -1.84 1.02 5.82
C GLY A 90 -1.79 2.06 4.69
N ALA A 91 -2.85 2.84 4.54
CA ALA A 91 -2.92 3.92 3.55
C ALA A 91 -1.85 5.00 3.79
N MET A 92 -1.55 5.35 5.04
CA MET A 92 -0.48 6.31 5.34
C MET A 92 0.89 5.78 4.93
N LEU A 93 1.18 4.52 5.22
CA LEU A 93 2.41 3.87 4.74
C LEU A 93 2.46 3.83 3.21
N PHE A 94 1.33 3.52 2.57
CA PHE A 94 1.19 3.59 1.11
C PHE A 94 1.54 4.99 0.60
N PHE A 95 0.94 6.05 1.15
CA PHE A 95 1.14 7.43 0.71
C PHE A 95 2.60 7.88 0.78
N ILE A 96 3.31 7.47 1.84
CA ILE A 96 4.73 7.77 2.01
C ILE A 96 5.55 7.02 0.96
N LEU A 97 5.33 5.72 0.81
CA LEU A 97 6.15 4.86 -0.06
C LEU A 97 5.84 5.01 -1.54
N SER A 98 4.62 5.39 -1.92
CA SER A 98 4.24 5.67 -3.31
C SER A 98 4.62 7.10 -3.75
N SER A 99 5.32 7.85 -2.89
CA SER A 99 5.74 9.20 -3.20
C SER A 99 6.94 9.24 -4.16
N THR A 100 6.94 10.25 -5.04
CA THR A 100 8.09 10.61 -5.89
C THR A 100 9.39 10.76 -5.11
N ASP A 101 9.34 11.32 -3.89
CA ASP A 101 10.53 11.43 -3.03
C ASP A 101 11.06 10.07 -2.58
N ALA A 102 10.18 9.15 -2.17
CA ALA A 102 10.58 7.79 -1.82
C ALA A 102 11.20 7.08 -3.04
N TYR A 103 10.60 7.21 -4.22
CA TYR A 103 11.14 6.64 -5.45
C TYR A 103 12.47 7.27 -5.86
N ARG A 104 12.64 8.59 -5.67
CA ARG A 104 13.91 9.27 -5.91
C ARG A 104 15.00 8.79 -4.95
N MET A 105 14.65 8.48 -3.70
CA MET A 105 15.60 7.88 -2.76
C MET A 105 16.08 6.51 -3.22
N THR A 106 15.19 5.65 -3.72
CA THR A 106 15.57 4.33 -4.23
C THR A 106 16.25 4.40 -5.59
N ALA A 107 15.97 5.41 -6.42
CA ALA A 107 16.71 5.67 -7.66
C ALA A 107 18.20 5.91 -7.42
N LYS A 108 18.56 6.61 -6.33
CA LYS A 108 19.96 6.86 -5.94
C LYS A 108 20.75 5.59 -5.62
N LEU A 109 20.08 4.47 -5.37
CA LEU A 109 20.73 3.17 -5.19
C LEU A 109 21.22 2.57 -6.52
N GLY A 110 20.96 3.22 -7.66
CA GLY A 110 21.49 2.81 -8.98
C GLY A 110 20.81 1.58 -9.58
N LEU A 111 19.70 1.12 -9.00
CA LEU A 111 19.00 -0.10 -9.42
C LEU A 111 17.98 0.13 -10.55
N GLY A 112 17.90 1.35 -11.09
CA GLY A 112 16.96 1.71 -12.15
C GLY A 112 15.50 1.49 -11.74
N LEU A 113 15.13 1.86 -10.51
CA LEU A 113 13.79 1.67 -9.93
C LEU A 113 12.84 2.84 -10.24
N ALA A 114 13.39 4.01 -10.49
CA ALA A 114 12.67 5.18 -10.94
C ALA A 114 13.58 6.01 -11.85
N ASP A 115 12.99 6.93 -12.62
CA ASP A 115 13.74 7.90 -13.40
C ASP A 115 14.37 9.00 -12.51
N GLU A 116 15.10 9.92 -13.14
CA GLU A 116 15.75 11.04 -12.44
C GLU A 116 14.77 11.98 -11.73
N ASN A 117 13.50 12.00 -12.17
CA ASN A 117 12.42 12.79 -11.59
C ASN A 117 11.69 12.05 -10.45
N GLY A 118 12.06 10.81 -10.15
CA GLY A 118 11.39 9.98 -9.14
C GLY A 118 10.08 9.35 -9.62
N CYS A 119 9.87 9.27 -10.94
CA CYS A 119 8.73 8.57 -11.51
C CYS A 119 9.01 7.06 -11.53
N PRO A 120 8.11 6.25 -10.95
CA PRO A 120 8.35 4.83 -10.80
C PRO A 120 8.22 4.11 -12.13
N ASN A 121 9.04 3.08 -12.31
CA ASN A 121 8.75 2.02 -13.27
C ASN A 121 8.15 0.79 -12.55
N VAL A 122 7.69 -0.20 -13.31
CA VAL A 122 7.09 -1.42 -12.76
C VAL A 122 8.01 -2.12 -11.75
N LYS A 123 9.33 -2.14 -11.99
CA LYS A 123 10.32 -2.72 -11.06
C LYS A 123 10.36 -1.95 -9.75
N GLY A 124 10.37 -0.61 -9.79
CA GLY A 124 10.32 0.24 -8.62
C GLY A 124 9.05 0.05 -7.80
N VAL A 125 7.90 -0.03 -8.48
CA VAL A 125 6.61 -0.34 -7.81
C VAL A 125 6.70 -1.65 -7.05
N ILE A 126 7.23 -2.71 -7.68
CA ILE A 126 7.40 -4.03 -7.03
C ILE A 126 8.33 -3.92 -5.82
N VAL A 127 9.48 -3.25 -5.94
CA VAL A 127 10.42 -3.09 -4.81
C VAL A 127 9.76 -2.34 -3.66
N HIS A 128 9.04 -1.25 -3.93
CA HIS A 128 8.34 -0.49 -2.91
C HIS A 128 7.19 -1.29 -2.27
N ALA A 129 6.51 -2.14 -3.04
CA ALA A 129 5.52 -3.08 -2.51
C ALA A 129 6.16 -4.11 -1.57
N LEU A 130 7.34 -4.63 -1.91
CA LEU A 130 8.09 -5.53 -1.01
C LEU A 130 8.48 -4.82 0.29
N VAL A 131 8.98 -3.59 0.21
CA VAL A 131 9.27 -2.76 1.40
C VAL A 131 8.01 -2.54 2.23
N PHE A 132 6.89 -2.24 1.59
CA PHE A 132 5.59 -2.08 2.25
C PHE A 132 5.16 -3.36 2.98
N ILE A 133 5.25 -4.54 2.35
CA ILE A 133 4.95 -5.83 2.96
C ILE A 133 5.84 -6.07 4.19
N VAL A 134 7.14 -5.81 4.08
CA VAL A 134 8.07 -5.95 5.21
C VAL A 134 7.70 -5.01 6.35
N LEU A 135 7.38 -3.75 6.07
CA LEU A 135 6.98 -2.78 7.11
C LEU A 135 5.67 -3.20 7.79
N LEU A 136 4.68 -3.70 7.06
CA LEU A 136 3.45 -4.23 7.64
C LEU A 136 3.71 -5.48 8.50
N LEU A 137 4.57 -6.39 8.05
CA LEU A 137 4.97 -7.56 8.82
C LEU A 137 5.65 -7.17 10.14
N LEU A 138 6.62 -6.26 10.07
CA LEU A 138 7.30 -5.72 11.24
C LEU A 138 6.29 -5.06 12.19
N LYS A 139 5.36 -4.26 11.63
CA LYS A 139 4.30 -3.63 12.41
C LYS A 139 3.48 -4.70 13.16
N MET A 140 3.01 -5.73 12.47
CA MET A 140 2.20 -6.80 13.06
C MET A 140 2.97 -7.71 14.03
N GLN A 141 4.31 -7.74 13.94
CA GLN A 141 5.15 -8.59 14.79
C GLN A 141 5.57 -7.89 16.07
N TYR A 142 5.92 -6.60 15.99
CA TYR A 142 6.54 -5.87 17.10
C TYR A 142 5.61 -4.87 17.79
N LEU A 143 4.56 -4.37 17.13
CA LEU A 143 3.60 -3.51 17.81
C LEU A 143 2.58 -4.34 18.60
N PRO A 144 2.23 -3.91 19.83
CA PRO A 144 1.23 -4.58 20.64
C PRO A 144 -0.11 -4.58 19.90
N LYS A 145 -0.85 -5.68 20.05
CA LYS A 145 -2.20 -5.79 19.50
C LYS A 145 -3.10 -4.82 20.25
N ASP A 146 -3.84 -3.98 19.53
CA ASP A 146 -4.96 -3.28 20.14
C ASP A 146 -5.99 -4.34 20.59
N GLN A 147 -6.39 -4.28 21.86
CA GLN A 147 -7.41 -5.14 22.47
C GLN A 147 -8.81 -4.67 22.08
#